data_AF-A0A535DQ65-F1
#
_entry.id   AF-A0A535DQ65-F1
#
_cell.length_a   1.000
_cell.length_b   1.000
_cell.length_c   1.000
_cell.angle_alpha   90.00
_cell.angle_beta   90.00
_cell.angle_gamma   90.00
#
_symmetry.space_group_name_H-M   'P 1'
#
loop_
_entity.id
_entity.type
_entity.pdbx_description
1 polymer ?
#
loop_
_entity_poly.entity_id
_entity_poly.type
_entity_poly.pdbx_seq_one_letter_code
_entity_poly.pdbx_strand_id
1 'polypeptide(L)'
;MLTLAQEEAERSHHSYIGTEHLLLGLLREHEGLAAQVLANLRIEIRVVRETVESLLASNERIIIQQIIPTSRVKKVIEISFEEAHRLGRNYVGTEHVLLGLLIEGEGIAAHVLQDLGATLERVRAEIERLEAAGIDIEERPEAPRLPFNVGQRVLVHDPERPYRLWEGRITKAEGTRYEVAVYGRARGALVDAPETMIHPVPMTWTRDCQYCRA
;
A
#
# COMPACT_ATOMS: atom_id res chain seq x y z
N MET A 1 8.09 0.87 -4.73
CA MET A 1 7.30 -0.35 -4.47
C MET A 1 6.29 -0.74 -5.56
N LEU A 2 5.17 0.00 -5.75
CA LEU A 2 4.02 -0.48 -6.54
C LEU A 2 4.32 -0.78 -8.01
N THR A 3 5.19 0.02 -8.63
CA THR A 3 5.68 -0.26 -10.00
C THR A 3 6.43 -1.59 -10.06
N LEU A 4 7.26 -1.88 -9.05
CA LEU A 4 7.99 -3.16 -8.96
C LEU A 4 7.00 -4.31 -8.77
N ALA A 5 5.95 -4.15 -7.97
CA ALA A 5 4.90 -5.15 -7.84
C ALA A 5 4.17 -5.41 -9.16
N GLN A 6 3.90 -4.38 -9.95
CA GLN A 6 3.33 -4.55 -11.29
C GLN A 6 4.29 -5.30 -12.22
N GLU A 7 5.58 -4.94 -12.23
CA GLU A 7 6.60 -5.67 -13.02
C GLU A 7 6.70 -7.15 -12.61
N GLU A 8 6.54 -7.48 -11.33
CA GLU A 8 6.50 -8.86 -10.86
C GLU A 8 5.26 -9.61 -11.34
N ALA A 9 4.09 -8.98 -11.34
CA ALA A 9 2.89 -9.56 -11.94
C ALA A 9 3.06 -9.84 -13.43
N GLU A 10 3.67 -8.90 -14.16
CA GLU A 10 3.99 -9.05 -15.59
C GLU A 10 4.97 -10.21 -15.84
N ARG A 11 6.03 -10.31 -15.03
CA ARG A 11 7.02 -11.40 -15.10
C ARG A 11 6.42 -12.77 -14.81
N SER A 12 5.51 -12.84 -13.85
CA SER A 12 4.78 -14.07 -13.51
C SER A 12 3.65 -14.38 -14.49
N HIS A 13 3.43 -13.55 -15.52
CA HIS A 13 2.32 -13.66 -16.46
C HIS A 13 0.94 -13.72 -15.78
N HIS A 14 0.82 -13.07 -14.62
CA HIS A 14 -0.44 -12.94 -13.90
C HIS A 14 -1.19 -11.71 -14.40
N SER A 15 -2.50 -11.86 -14.63
CA SER A 15 -3.39 -10.77 -15.07
C SER A 15 -3.91 -9.90 -13.90
N TYR A 16 -3.28 -10.00 -12.73
CA TYR A 16 -3.66 -9.29 -11.51
C TYR A 16 -2.44 -8.95 -10.64
N ILE A 17 -2.56 -7.94 -9.77
CA ILE A 17 -1.59 -7.68 -8.70
C ILE A 17 -2.15 -8.26 -7.41
N GLY A 18 -1.59 -9.38 -6.96
CA GLY A 18 -1.87 -9.96 -5.65
C GLY A 18 -0.90 -9.50 -4.58
N THR A 19 -1.11 -10.02 -3.37
CA THR A 19 -0.28 -9.69 -2.20
C THR A 19 1.17 -10.14 -2.37
N GLU A 20 1.39 -11.25 -3.07
CA GLU A 20 2.69 -11.83 -3.41
C GLU A 20 3.52 -10.91 -4.30
N HIS A 21 2.88 -10.24 -5.26
CA HIS A 21 3.56 -9.25 -6.08
C HIS A 21 3.94 -8.00 -5.27
N LEU A 22 3.09 -7.58 -4.32
CA LEU A 22 3.46 -6.50 -3.39
C LEU A 22 4.69 -6.89 -2.55
N LEU A 23 4.71 -8.11 -2.00
CA LEU A 23 5.83 -8.62 -1.22
C LEU A 23 7.12 -8.66 -2.04
N LEU A 24 7.07 -9.20 -3.26
CA LEU A 24 8.23 -9.21 -4.17
C LEU A 24 8.66 -7.77 -4.54
N GLY A 25 7.71 -6.86 -4.72
CA GLY A 25 7.95 -5.44 -4.95
C GLY A 25 8.65 -4.76 -3.77
N LEU A 26 8.26 -5.08 -2.53
CA LEU A 26 8.93 -4.61 -1.30
C LEU A 26 10.38 -5.09 -1.24
N LEU A 27 10.62 -6.38 -1.51
CA LEU A 27 11.97 -6.98 -1.49
C LEU A 27 12.89 -6.46 -2.60
N ARG A 28 12.32 -5.99 -3.73
CA ARG A 28 13.08 -5.35 -4.83
C ARG A 28 13.43 -3.90 -4.57
N GLU A 29 12.71 -3.22 -3.68
CA GLU A 29 13.03 -1.85 -3.27
C GLU A 29 14.09 -1.90 -2.17
N HIS A 30 15.34 -2.18 -2.57
CA HIS A 30 16.45 -2.46 -1.65
C HIS A 30 16.73 -1.37 -0.63
N GLU A 31 16.44 -0.11 -0.95
CA GLU A 31 16.60 1.04 -0.07
C GLU A 31 15.44 1.18 0.93
N GLY A 32 14.32 0.50 0.69
CA GLY A 32 13.13 0.55 1.55
C GLY A 32 13.33 -0.17 2.88
N LEU A 33 12.75 0.40 3.94
CA LEU A 33 12.84 -0.17 5.29
C LEU A 33 12.25 -1.59 5.37
N ALA A 34 11.20 -1.92 4.63
CA ALA A 34 10.67 -3.28 4.58
C ALA A 34 11.70 -4.29 4.05
N ALA A 35 12.47 -3.93 3.02
CA ALA A 35 13.51 -4.81 2.49
C ALA A 35 14.62 -5.04 3.54
N GLN A 36 15.00 -3.98 4.27
CA GLN A 36 15.99 -4.07 5.35
C GLN A 36 15.50 -4.93 6.52
N VAL A 37 14.24 -4.77 6.94
CA VAL A 37 13.60 -5.60 7.97
C VAL A 37 13.63 -7.06 7.56
N LEU A 38 13.16 -7.38 6.35
CA LEU A 38 13.14 -8.76 5.86
C LEU A 38 14.55 -9.33 5.71
N ALA A 39 15.53 -8.54 5.27
CA ALA A 39 16.93 -8.94 5.21
C ALA A 39 17.51 -9.27 6.59
N ASN A 40 17.22 -8.47 7.63
CA ASN A 40 17.66 -8.74 9.00
C ASN A 40 16.99 -9.99 9.59
N LEU A 41 15.78 -10.30 9.16
CA LEU A 41 15.10 -11.57 9.43
C LEU A 41 15.59 -12.74 8.57
N ARG A 42 16.60 -12.52 7.71
CA ARG A 42 17.18 -13.50 6.77
C ARG A 42 16.19 -14.02 5.72
N ILE A 43 15.24 -13.18 5.34
CA ILE A 43 14.24 -13.46 4.30
C ILE A 43 14.74 -12.85 2.99
N GLU A 44 15.21 -13.71 2.11
CA GLU A 44 15.75 -13.30 0.81
C GLU A 44 14.70 -13.40 -0.30
N ILE A 45 14.75 -12.46 -1.25
CA ILE A 45 13.85 -12.43 -2.41
C ILE A 45 13.84 -13.73 -3.20
N ARG A 46 14.99 -14.42 -3.29
CA ARG A 46 15.10 -15.69 -4.02
C ARG A 46 14.21 -16.76 -3.38
N VAL A 47 14.29 -16.92 -2.06
CA VAL A 47 13.49 -17.88 -1.31
C VAL A 47 12.01 -17.54 -1.43
N VAL A 48 11.65 -16.26 -1.25
CA VAL A 48 10.27 -15.80 -1.37
C VAL A 48 9.70 -16.09 -2.76
N ARG A 49 10.46 -15.81 -3.82
CA ARG A 49 10.05 -16.08 -5.21
C ARG A 49 9.81 -17.58 -5.43
N GLU A 50 10.75 -18.42 -5.00
CA GLU A 50 10.63 -19.89 -5.09
C GLU A 50 9.38 -20.41 -4.35
N THR A 51 9.10 -19.89 -3.15
CA THR A 51 7.90 -20.27 -2.38
C THR A 51 6.61 -19.81 -3.07
N VAL A 52 6.56 -18.56 -3.55
CA VAL A 52 5.40 -18.00 -4.28
C VAL A 52 5.11 -18.81 -5.54
N GLU A 53 6.14 -19.13 -6.34
CA GLU A 53 6.01 -19.94 -7.55
C GLU A 53 5.50 -21.35 -7.24
N SER A 54 6.01 -21.98 -6.18
CA SER A 54 5.54 -23.30 -5.74
C SER A 54 4.07 -23.32 -5.33
N LEU A 55 3.56 -22.25 -4.72
CA LEU A 55 2.16 -22.13 -4.33
C LEU A 55 1.23 -21.89 -5.53
N LEU A 56 1.72 -21.18 -6.55
CA LEU A 56 0.94 -20.77 -7.72
C LEU A 56 1.00 -21.74 -8.91
N ALA A 57 1.93 -22.70 -8.90
CA ALA A 57 2.10 -23.72 -9.94
C ALA A 57 0.84 -24.60 -10.19
N SER A 58 -0.23 -24.43 -9.42
CA SER A 58 -1.49 -25.18 -9.54
C SER A 58 -2.69 -24.42 -10.12
N ASN A 59 -2.59 -23.12 -10.46
CA ASN A 59 -3.76 -22.34 -10.93
C ASN A 59 -3.61 -21.71 -12.33
N GLU A 60 -4.73 -21.73 -13.05
CA GLU A 60 -4.88 -21.51 -14.49
C GLU A 60 -4.42 -20.13 -14.98
N ARG A 61 -3.75 -20.14 -16.14
CA ARG A 61 -3.36 -18.94 -16.89
C ARG A 61 -4.61 -18.28 -17.48
N ILE A 62 -5.10 -17.20 -16.88
CA ILE A 62 -6.17 -16.38 -17.47
C ILE A 62 -5.55 -15.17 -18.16
N ILE A 63 -5.63 -15.14 -19.49
CA ILE A 63 -5.17 -14.03 -20.33
C ILE A 63 -6.19 -12.88 -20.24
N ILE A 64 -5.80 -11.76 -19.63
CA ILE A 64 -6.56 -10.49 -19.68
C ILE A 64 -5.59 -9.34 -19.98
N GLN A 65 -6.06 -8.35 -20.75
CA GLN A 65 -5.28 -7.24 -21.31
C GLN A 65 -4.96 -6.11 -20.31
N GLN A 66 -5.41 -6.20 -19.04
CA GLN A 66 -5.16 -5.19 -18.01
C GLN A 66 -4.85 -5.84 -16.66
N ILE A 67 -3.78 -5.39 -16.00
CA ILE A 67 -3.35 -5.87 -14.69
C ILE A 67 -4.09 -5.08 -13.61
N ILE A 68 -4.96 -5.75 -12.86
CA ILE A 68 -5.82 -5.13 -11.84
C ILE A 68 -5.40 -5.58 -10.44
N PRO A 69 -5.27 -4.68 -9.45
CA PRO A 69 -5.05 -5.05 -8.06
C PRO A 69 -6.24 -5.81 -7.47
N THR A 70 -5.98 -6.87 -6.72
CA THR A 70 -7.03 -7.63 -6.03
C THR A 70 -7.69 -6.79 -4.92
N SER A 71 -8.90 -7.17 -4.49
CA SER A 71 -9.55 -6.58 -3.30
C SER A 71 -8.65 -6.66 -2.06
N ARG A 72 -7.87 -7.74 -1.96
CA ARG A 72 -6.92 -7.96 -0.88
C ARG A 72 -5.79 -6.94 -0.88
N VAL A 73 -5.22 -6.64 -2.05
CA VAL A 73 -4.23 -5.55 -2.20
C VAL A 73 -4.81 -4.21 -1.78
N LYS A 74 -6.04 -3.89 -2.16
CA LYS A 74 -6.70 -2.66 -1.70
C LYS A 74 -6.79 -2.62 -0.16
N LYS A 75 -7.15 -3.75 0.46
CA LYS A 75 -7.22 -3.86 1.92
C LYS A 75 -5.86 -3.69 2.59
N VAL A 76 -4.80 -4.28 2.03
CA VAL A 76 -3.42 -4.09 2.51
C VAL A 76 -3.05 -2.61 2.50
N ILE A 77 -3.36 -1.89 1.41
CA ILE A 77 -3.07 -0.46 1.30
C ILE A 77 -3.85 0.35 2.34
N GLU A 78 -5.14 0.07 2.56
CA GLU A 78 -5.94 0.69 3.64
C GLU A 78 -5.27 0.50 5.01
N ILE A 79 -4.90 -0.74 5.35
CA ILE A 79 -4.25 -1.05 6.63
C ILE A 79 -2.89 -0.35 6.73
N SER A 80 -2.17 -0.21 5.62
CA SER A 80 -0.88 0.50 5.59
C SER A 80 -1.03 1.98 5.98
N PHE A 81 -2.12 2.62 5.57
CA PHE A 81 -2.44 3.98 6.02
C PHE A 81 -2.75 4.04 7.52
N GLU A 82 -3.54 3.08 8.03
CA GLU A 82 -3.84 2.98 9.45
C GLU A 82 -2.57 2.78 10.29
N GLU A 83 -1.65 1.91 9.86
CA GLU A 83 -0.38 1.69 10.56
C GLU A 83 0.56 2.90 10.51
N ALA A 84 0.62 3.61 9.38
CA ALA A 84 1.37 4.87 9.28
C ALA A 84 0.86 5.91 10.27
N HIS A 85 -0.46 6.07 10.33
CA HIS A 85 -1.09 6.97 11.28
C HIS A 85 -0.84 6.54 12.74
N ARG A 86 -0.96 5.24 13.04
CA ARG A 86 -0.69 4.68 14.38
C ARG A 86 0.75 4.95 14.84
N LEU A 87 1.71 4.92 13.92
CA LEU A 87 3.12 5.22 14.18
C LEU A 87 3.46 6.72 14.12
N GLY A 88 2.45 7.58 13.95
CA GLY A 88 2.65 9.04 13.90
C GLY A 88 3.33 9.53 12.61
N ARG A 89 3.32 8.72 11.55
CA ARG A 89 3.90 9.04 10.25
C ARG A 89 2.86 9.69 9.34
N ASN A 90 3.28 10.76 8.64
CA ASN A 90 2.43 11.49 7.68
C ASN A 90 2.48 10.89 6.26
N TYR A 91 3.14 9.74 6.08
CA TYR A 91 3.29 9.06 4.81
C TYR A 91 3.33 7.55 5.02
N VAL A 92 2.86 6.81 4.00
CA VAL A 92 2.96 5.35 3.96
C VAL A 92 4.29 4.97 3.32
N GLY A 93 5.21 4.52 4.15
CA GLY A 93 6.46 3.87 3.73
C GLY A 93 6.29 2.37 3.48
N THR A 94 7.38 1.73 3.07
CA THR A 94 7.42 0.29 2.73
C THR A 94 7.10 -0.61 3.93
N GLU A 95 7.56 -0.23 5.11
CA GLU A 95 7.35 -0.88 6.41
C GLU A 95 5.87 -0.94 6.78
N HIS A 96 5.11 0.11 6.45
CA HIS A 96 3.68 0.15 6.69
C HIS A 96 2.93 -0.82 5.77
N VAL A 97 3.40 -0.96 4.52
CA VAL A 97 2.86 -1.97 3.60
C VAL A 97 3.20 -3.38 4.04
N LEU A 98 4.41 -3.60 4.54
CA LEU A 98 4.81 -4.88 5.13
C LEU A 98 3.92 -5.25 6.34
N LEU A 99 3.65 -4.30 7.23
CA LEU A 99 2.71 -4.47 8.34
C LEU A 99 1.29 -4.74 7.82
N GLY A 100 0.86 -4.00 6.78
CA GLY A 100 -0.42 -4.19 6.13
C GLY A 100 -0.61 -5.61 5.58
N LEU A 101 0.42 -6.20 4.96
CA LEU A 101 0.39 -7.58 4.47
C LEU A 101 0.19 -8.59 5.61
N LEU A 102 0.89 -8.38 6.73
CA LEU A 102 0.83 -9.28 7.90
C LEU A 102 -0.49 -9.17 8.68
N ILE A 103 -1.04 -7.96 8.78
CA ILE A 103 -2.31 -7.69 9.48
C ILE A 103 -3.49 -8.19 8.64
N GLU A 104 -3.42 -8.02 7.32
CA GLU A 104 -4.43 -8.57 6.41
C GLU A 104 -4.46 -10.10 6.52
N GLY A 105 -3.30 -10.76 6.57
CA GLY A 105 -3.14 -12.10 7.15
C GLY A 105 -3.60 -13.29 6.30
N GLU A 106 -4.39 -13.07 5.24
CA GLU A 106 -5.00 -14.14 4.44
C GLU A 106 -4.41 -14.24 3.01
N GLY A 107 -3.58 -13.28 2.60
CA GLY A 107 -2.92 -13.30 1.30
C GLY A 107 -1.77 -14.29 1.20
N ILE A 108 -1.38 -14.64 -0.04
CA ILE A 108 -0.20 -15.46 -0.32
C ILE A 108 1.04 -14.87 0.36
N ALA A 109 1.20 -13.54 0.33
CA ALA A 109 2.32 -12.89 1.00
C ALA A 109 2.33 -13.11 2.52
N ALA A 110 1.16 -13.07 3.17
CA ALA A 110 1.07 -13.29 4.60
C ALA A 110 1.50 -14.71 4.97
N HIS A 111 1.02 -15.71 4.23
CA HIS A 111 1.43 -17.10 4.41
C HIS A 111 2.92 -17.29 4.18
N VAL A 112 3.47 -16.76 3.08
CA VAL A 112 4.91 -16.87 2.80
C VAL A 112 5.75 -16.19 3.88
N LEU A 113 5.36 -15.01 4.37
CA LEU A 113 6.05 -14.33 5.46
C LEU A 113 6.01 -15.15 6.76
N GLN A 114 4.85 -15.72 7.10
CA GLN A 114 4.68 -16.56 8.29
C GLN A 114 5.51 -17.83 8.22
N ASP A 115 5.50 -18.53 7.08
CA ASP A 115 6.27 -19.75 6.85
C ASP A 115 7.78 -19.50 6.95
N LEU A 116 8.23 -18.30 6.55
CA LEU A 116 9.62 -17.86 6.67
C LEU A 116 9.95 -17.22 8.03
N GLY A 117 9.01 -17.24 8.99
CA GLY A 117 9.22 -16.77 10.36
C GLY A 117 9.13 -15.26 10.56
N ALA A 118 8.63 -14.50 9.59
CA ALA A 118 8.26 -13.09 9.74
C ALA A 118 6.83 -12.96 10.30
N THR A 119 6.69 -13.15 11.61
CA THR A 119 5.46 -12.83 12.34
C THR A 119 5.30 -11.31 12.50
N LEU A 120 4.07 -10.83 12.68
CA LEU A 120 3.77 -9.41 12.91
C LEU A 120 4.60 -8.82 14.07
N GLU A 121 4.76 -9.55 15.16
CA GLU A 121 5.50 -9.13 16.35
C GLU A 121 7.00 -8.94 16.05
N ARG A 122 7.62 -9.92 15.38
CA ARG A 122 9.03 -9.87 14.97
C ARG A 122 9.30 -8.72 13.99
N VAL A 123 8.39 -8.50 13.05
CA VAL A 123 8.51 -7.40 12.09
C VAL A 123 8.37 -6.04 12.77
N ARG A 124 7.40 -5.87 13.69
CA ARG A 124 7.26 -4.63 14.48
C ARG A 124 8.50 -4.36 15.32
N ALA A 125 8.98 -5.35 16.06
CA ALA A 125 10.18 -5.21 16.88
C ALA A 125 11.41 -4.83 16.04
N GLU A 126 11.51 -5.38 14.83
CA GLU A 126 12.62 -5.06 13.93
C GLU A 126 12.51 -3.66 13.32
N ILE A 127 11.31 -3.20 12.97
CA ILE A 127 11.06 -1.81 12.55
C ILE A 127 11.48 -0.86 13.67
N GLU A 128 10.99 -1.06 14.89
CA GLU A 128 11.33 -0.22 16.06
C GLU A 128 12.84 -0.20 16.33
N ARG A 129 13.51 -1.36 16.16
CA ARG A 129 14.97 -1.47 16.33
C ARG A 129 15.73 -0.65 15.29
N LEU A 130 15.30 -0.68 14.01
CA LEU A 130 15.95 0.06 12.93
C LEU A 130 15.71 1.56 13.06
N GLU A 131 14.49 1.97 13.45
CA GLU A 131 14.18 3.36 13.78
C GLU A 131 15.04 3.87 14.95
N ALA A 132 15.18 3.08 16.02
CA ALA A 132 16.03 3.43 17.16
C ALA A 132 17.53 3.49 16.82
N ALA A 133 17.97 2.76 15.81
CA ALA A 133 19.35 2.76 15.34
C ALA A 133 19.71 4.01 14.50
N GLY A 134 18.78 4.94 14.32
CA GLY A 134 18.99 6.12 13.48
C GLY A 134 19.22 5.77 12.02
N ILE A 135 18.76 4.59 11.59
CA ILE A 135 18.49 4.37 10.17
C ILE A 135 17.28 5.26 9.90
N ASP A 136 17.59 6.50 9.51
CA ASP A 136 16.59 7.43 9.01
C ASP A 136 15.90 6.70 7.85
N ILE A 137 14.69 6.21 8.13
CA ILE A 137 13.62 6.15 7.15
C ILE A 137 13.77 7.48 6.44
N GLU A 138 14.10 7.51 5.16
CA GLU A 138 14.20 8.79 4.47
C GLU A 138 12.95 9.59 4.85
N GLU A 139 13.13 10.64 5.67
CA GLU A 139 12.28 11.81 5.59
C GLU A 139 12.55 12.29 4.18
N ARG A 140 11.83 11.67 3.23
CA ARG A 140 11.78 12.12 1.86
C ARG A 140 11.52 13.60 2.02
N PRO A 141 12.44 14.46 1.58
CA PRO A 141 12.59 15.80 2.13
C PRO A 141 11.22 16.45 2.20
N GLU A 142 10.95 17.23 3.25
CA GLU A 142 9.87 18.22 3.22
C GLU A 142 10.17 19.18 2.06
N ALA A 143 9.92 18.73 0.82
CA ALA A 143 9.43 19.60 -0.21
C ALA A 143 8.32 20.38 0.47
N PRO A 144 8.36 21.72 0.47
CA PRO A 144 7.29 22.52 1.04
C PRO A 144 5.99 21.94 0.49
N ARG A 145 5.21 21.26 1.33
CA ARG A 145 3.88 20.80 0.94
C ARG A 145 3.10 22.09 0.82
N LEU A 146 3.11 22.69 -0.37
CA LEU A 146 2.00 23.52 -0.75
C LEU A 146 0.77 22.62 -0.53
N PRO A 147 -0.26 23.10 0.19
CA PRO A 147 -1.46 22.33 0.48
C PRO A 147 -2.01 21.71 -0.81
N PHE A 148 -2.70 20.56 -0.72
CA PHE A 148 -3.21 19.85 -1.89
C PHE A 148 -3.84 20.81 -2.91
N ASN A 149 -3.46 20.68 -4.18
CA ASN A 149 -3.94 21.61 -5.21
C ASN A 149 -5.41 21.33 -5.55
N VAL A 150 -6.18 22.39 -5.83
CA VAL A 150 -7.52 22.22 -6.41
C VAL A 150 -7.40 21.43 -7.72
N GLY A 151 -8.21 20.39 -7.85
CA GLY A 151 -8.17 19.42 -8.94
C GLY A 151 -7.26 18.21 -8.69
N GLN A 152 -6.44 18.21 -7.64
CA GLN A 152 -5.60 17.08 -7.27
C GLN A 152 -6.46 15.89 -6.85
N ARG A 153 -6.08 14.70 -7.34
CA ARG A 153 -6.71 13.44 -6.97
C ARG A 153 -6.15 12.96 -5.63
N VAL A 154 -7.06 12.58 -4.74
CA VAL A 154 -6.75 12.21 -3.37
C VAL A 154 -7.62 11.03 -2.94
N LEU A 155 -7.14 10.29 -1.94
CA LEU A 155 -7.97 9.43 -1.10
C LEU A 155 -8.32 10.23 0.15
N VAL A 156 -9.59 10.22 0.55
CA VAL A 156 -10.04 10.79 1.81
C VAL A 156 -10.61 9.69 2.69
N HIS A 157 -10.14 9.66 3.92
CA HIS A 157 -10.56 8.69 4.91
C HIS A 157 -11.89 9.10 5.55
N ASP A 158 -12.82 8.15 5.67
CA ASP A 158 -14.03 8.35 6.45
C ASP A 158 -13.68 8.40 7.94
N PRO A 159 -13.98 9.49 8.66
CA PRO A 159 -13.76 9.53 10.11
C PRO A 159 -14.63 8.52 10.87
N GLU A 160 -15.76 8.09 10.30
CA GLU A 160 -16.69 7.16 10.95
C GLU A 160 -16.40 5.71 10.58
N ARG A 161 -16.50 4.79 11.55
CA ARG A 161 -16.30 3.36 11.30
C ARG A 161 -17.48 2.77 10.50
N PRO A 162 -17.23 1.84 9.55
CA PRO A 162 -15.92 1.30 9.18
C PRO A 162 -15.10 2.31 8.38
N TYR A 163 -13.81 2.41 8.71
CA TYR A 163 -12.84 3.27 8.04
C TYR A 163 -12.80 2.96 6.54
N ARG A 164 -13.44 3.82 5.74
CA ARG A 164 -13.55 3.68 4.28
C ARG A 164 -12.67 4.72 3.62
N LEU A 165 -11.93 4.33 2.60
CA LEU A 165 -11.23 5.27 1.74
C LEU A 165 -12.10 5.61 0.54
N TRP A 166 -12.30 6.90 0.32
CA TRP A 166 -13.00 7.42 -0.85
C TRP A 166 -12.01 8.07 -1.78
N GLU A 167 -12.04 7.70 -3.06
CA GLU A 167 -11.33 8.47 -4.08
C GLU A 167 -12.10 9.77 -4.35
N GLY A 168 -11.38 10.87 -4.45
CA GLY A 168 -11.97 12.15 -4.83
C GLY A 168 -11.00 13.12 -5.47
N ARG A 169 -11.49 14.34 -5.70
CA ARG A 169 -10.66 15.48 -6.09
C ARG A 169 -10.86 16.63 -5.14
N ILE A 170 -9.78 17.33 -4.81
CA ILE A 170 -9.86 18.59 -4.09
C ILE A 170 -10.64 19.60 -4.92
N THR A 171 -11.74 20.10 -4.37
CA THR A 171 -12.55 21.18 -4.96
C THR A 171 -12.21 22.51 -4.33
N LYS A 172 -11.78 22.51 -3.06
CA LYS A 172 -11.43 23.71 -2.30
C LYS A 172 -10.31 23.42 -1.29
N ALA A 173 -9.41 24.38 -1.09
CA ALA A 173 -8.34 24.32 -0.09
C ALA A 173 -8.34 25.58 0.77
N GLU A 174 -8.57 25.44 2.08
CA GLU A 174 -8.59 26.53 3.06
C GLU A 174 -7.71 26.18 4.26
N GLY A 175 -6.46 26.67 4.26
CA GLY A 175 -5.49 26.32 5.29
C GLY A 175 -5.19 24.82 5.29
N THR A 176 -5.47 24.13 6.39
CA THR A 176 -5.30 22.68 6.54
C THR A 176 -6.60 21.88 6.37
N ARG A 177 -7.70 22.52 5.95
CA ARG A 177 -8.98 21.86 5.64
C ARG A 177 -9.26 21.92 4.14
N TYR A 178 -9.82 20.84 3.62
CA TYR A 178 -10.09 20.71 2.20
C TYR A 178 -11.49 20.15 1.96
N GLU A 179 -12.10 20.62 0.89
CA GLU A 179 -13.31 20.04 0.34
C GLU A 179 -12.91 19.07 -0.77
N VAL A 180 -13.42 17.84 -0.67
CA VAL A 180 -13.10 16.74 -1.57
C VAL A 180 -14.38 16.23 -2.20
N ALA A 181 -14.48 16.33 -3.53
CA ALA A 181 -15.54 15.66 -4.28
C ALA A 181 -15.23 14.17 -4.37
N VAL A 182 -15.97 13.36 -3.61
CA VAL A 182 -15.76 11.91 -3.54
C VAL A 182 -16.64 11.13 -4.52
N TYR A 183 -16.11 10.03 -5.02
CA TYR A 183 -16.80 9.07 -5.85
C TYR A 183 -17.28 7.89 -4.98
N GLY A 184 -18.55 7.47 -5.07
CA GLY A 184 -19.06 6.23 -4.43
C GLY A 184 -20.02 6.37 -3.24
N ARG A 185 -20.14 7.54 -2.59
CA ARG A 185 -21.16 7.77 -1.51
C ARG A 185 -22.51 8.21 -2.09
N ALA A 186 -22.46 9.24 -2.94
CA ALA A 186 -23.47 9.69 -3.88
C ALA A 186 -22.70 10.49 -4.95
N ARG A 187 -23.07 10.40 -6.24
CA ARG A 187 -22.29 11.04 -7.31
C ARG A 187 -22.24 12.55 -7.09
N GLY A 188 -21.06 13.08 -6.73
CA GLY A 188 -20.87 14.51 -6.43
C GLY A 188 -21.00 14.91 -4.95
N ALA A 189 -21.01 13.96 -4.02
CA ALA A 189 -20.91 14.28 -2.59
C ALA A 189 -19.56 14.96 -2.28
N LEU A 190 -19.62 15.99 -1.44
CA LEU A 190 -18.45 16.72 -0.95
C LEU A 190 -18.16 16.25 0.48
N VAL A 191 -16.88 16.01 0.77
CA VAL A 191 -16.38 15.70 2.11
C VAL A 191 -15.44 16.82 2.51
N ASP A 192 -15.71 17.45 3.65
CA ASP A 192 -14.78 18.39 4.28
C ASP A 192 -13.91 17.59 5.27
N ALA A 193 -12.61 17.55 5.01
CA ALA A 193 -11.66 16.80 5.83
C ALA A 193 -10.39 17.61 6.10
N PRO A 194 -9.78 17.45 7.30
CA PRO A 194 -8.45 17.98 7.57
C PRO A 194 -7.40 17.28 6.69
N GLU A 195 -6.27 17.94 6.46
CA GLU A 195 -5.13 17.44 5.68
C GLU A 195 -4.71 16.02 6.09
N THR A 196 -4.76 15.75 7.39
CA THR A 196 -4.36 14.46 7.99
C THR A 196 -5.22 13.28 7.56
N MET A 197 -6.43 13.53 7.05
CA MET A 197 -7.35 12.51 6.53
C MET A 197 -7.29 12.39 5.00
N ILE A 198 -6.43 13.16 4.35
CA ILE A 198 -6.32 13.23 2.90
C ILE A 198 -4.95 12.74 2.48
N HIS A 199 -4.94 11.84 1.50
CA HIS A 199 -3.72 11.22 1.01
C HIS A 199 -3.60 11.41 -0.50
N PRO A 200 -2.42 11.77 -1.03
CA PRO A 200 -2.22 11.86 -2.46
C PRO A 200 -2.34 10.47 -3.09
N VAL A 201 -3.08 10.35 -4.20
CA VAL A 201 -3.09 9.12 -5.00
C VAL A 201 -1.80 9.08 -5.81
N PRO A 202 -0.91 8.08 -5.65
CA PRO A 202 0.21 7.89 -6.57
C PRO A 202 -0.36 7.66 -7.97
N MET A 203 0.13 8.42 -8.96
CA MET A 203 -0.46 8.51 -10.28
C MET A 203 -0.71 7.14 -10.96
N THR A 204 -1.79 7.10 -11.77
CA THR A 204 -2.24 6.10 -12.77
C THR A 204 -2.87 4.76 -12.32
N TRP A 205 -3.68 4.71 -11.26
CA TRP A 205 -4.39 3.47 -10.86
C TRP A 205 -5.91 3.41 -11.13
N THR A 206 -6.55 4.48 -11.59
CA THR A 206 -8.03 4.54 -11.57
C THR A 206 -8.69 4.82 -12.91
N ARG A 207 -7.93 4.81 -14.01
CA ARG A 207 -8.55 5.08 -15.32
C ARG A 207 -9.46 3.93 -15.80
N ASP A 208 -9.20 2.68 -15.42
CA ASP A 208 -9.95 1.52 -15.95
C ASP A 208 -10.50 0.52 -14.91
N CYS A 209 -10.56 0.87 -13.61
CA CYS A 209 -11.16 -0.05 -12.63
C CYS A 209 -12.69 -0.06 -12.73
N GLN A 210 -13.25 -1.11 -13.34
CA GLN A 210 -14.70 -1.36 -13.45
C GLN A 210 -15.42 -1.41 -12.10
N TYR A 211 -14.71 -1.77 -11.01
CA TYR A 211 -15.27 -1.84 -9.65
C TYR A 211 -15.22 -0.52 -8.88
N CYS A 212 -14.52 0.52 -9.38
CA CYS A 212 -14.58 1.87 -8.79
C CYS A 212 -15.78 2.68 -9.29
N ARG A 213 -16.66 2.08 -10.10
CA ARG A 213 -17.92 2.68 -10.59
C ARG A 213 -19.17 2.08 -9.94
N ALA A 214 -19.03 1.16 -8.99
CA ALA A 214 -20.15 0.50 -8.31
C ALA A 214 -20.28 1.00 -6.87
#